data_AF-A0A099MDL2-F1
#
_entry.id   AF-A0A099MDL2-F1
#
_cell.length_a   1.000
_cell.length_b   1.000
_cell.length_c   1.000
_cell.angle_alpha   90.00
_cell.angle_beta   90.00
_cell.angle_gamma   90.00
#
_symmetry.space_group_name_H-M   'P 1'
#
loop_
_entity.id
_entity.type
_entity.pdbx_description
1 polymer ?
#
loop_
_entity_poly.entity_id
_entity_poly.type
_entity_poly.pdbx_seq_one_letter_code
_entity_poly.pdbx_strand_id
1 'polypeptide(L)'
;MPNNTSPSIFLKATAIAMAVAFSSIGPYLFYEEQRRELEAQQDDATGAAEALPDFASITDTREKKQAFFDYLRPKIAAENQKILKDREFLLTLNIAELSQKQRERALRLAKRYDVTVTDTQLNRAWLSEMLKRVNVLPESLVMTQAANESAWGTSRFAREANNLFGQWCYTRGCGVVPLQRSEGAFHEVAKFSSAQESIHRYFMNVNRNRAYAELRNIRQNLADKQQDLLSVETASALTHGLLAYSERGMDYVQDLQAMIRHNSEFWSQ
;
A
#
# COMPACT_ATOMS: atom_id res chain seq x y z
N MET A 1 45.64 4.34 64.16
CA MET A 1 44.79 5.42 64.71
C MET A 1 44.46 6.40 63.58
N PRO A 2 43.27 7.02 63.59
CA PRO A 2 42.30 7.15 62.47
C PRO A 2 42.52 8.43 61.63
N ASN A 3 41.79 8.87 60.60
CA ASN A 3 40.38 8.82 60.12
C ASN A 3 40.43 9.05 58.58
N ASN A 4 39.67 8.35 57.72
CA ASN A 4 38.29 8.60 57.27
C ASN A 4 38.01 10.01 56.68
N THR A 5 37.70 10.08 55.37
CA THR A 5 36.48 10.71 54.81
C THR A 5 36.46 10.62 53.27
N SER A 6 35.41 10.00 52.71
CA SER A 6 34.88 10.31 51.36
C SER A 6 33.93 11.52 51.46
N PRO A 7 33.61 12.22 50.34
CA PRO A 7 32.40 11.84 49.59
C PRO A 7 32.48 11.98 48.05
N SER A 8 31.53 11.32 47.38
CA SER A 8 31.29 11.25 45.93
C SER A 8 30.75 12.54 45.29
N ILE A 9 31.05 12.79 44.00
CA ILE A 9 30.13 13.50 43.06
C ILE A 9 30.20 12.89 41.65
N PHE A 10 29.00 12.78 41.06
CA PHE A 10 28.57 12.21 39.80
C PHE A 10 28.85 13.07 38.54
N LEU A 11 29.00 12.36 37.41
CA LEU A 11 28.50 12.65 36.04
C LEU A 11 29.00 13.89 35.25
N LYS A 12 29.42 13.66 34.00
CA LYS A 12 28.73 14.12 32.77
C LYS A 12 29.46 13.61 31.51
N ALA A 13 28.91 12.59 30.87
CA ALA A 13 29.16 12.28 29.47
C ALA A 13 28.11 13.02 28.64
N THR A 14 28.54 13.97 27.82
CA THR A 14 27.69 14.73 26.90
C THR A 14 27.40 13.88 25.66
N ALA A 15 26.15 13.44 25.51
CA ALA A 15 25.62 12.93 24.25
C ALA A 15 25.04 14.11 23.46
N ILE A 16 25.56 14.33 22.24
CA ILE A 16 25.05 15.33 21.31
C ILE A 16 23.83 14.71 20.61
N ALA A 17 22.63 15.20 20.93
CA ALA A 17 21.41 14.88 20.19
C ALA A 17 21.29 15.85 19.00
N MET A 18 21.47 15.36 17.78
CA MET A 18 21.04 16.08 16.58
C MET A 18 19.56 15.79 16.32
N ALA A 19 18.71 16.77 16.60
CA ALA A 19 17.31 16.75 16.20
C ALA A 19 17.22 17.09 14.70
N VAL A 20 16.90 16.11 13.86
CA VAL A 20 16.48 16.36 12.47
C VAL A 20 14.98 16.64 12.50
N ALA A 21 14.61 17.90 12.42
CA ALA A 21 13.23 18.32 12.20
C ALA A 21 12.80 17.94 10.77
N PHE A 22 12.18 16.79 10.60
CA PHE A 22 11.45 16.48 9.37
C PHE A 22 10.24 17.41 9.29
N SER A 23 10.30 18.40 8.38
CA SER A 23 9.16 19.25 8.05
C SER A 23 8.00 18.37 7.57
N SER A 24 6.99 18.23 8.44
CA SER A 24 5.78 17.41 8.30
C SER A 24 4.77 17.93 7.27
N ILE A 25 5.14 18.96 6.50
CA ILE A 25 4.26 19.62 5.53
C ILE A 25 3.98 18.71 4.32
N GLY A 26 4.98 17.96 3.84
CA GLY A 26 4.84 17.05 2.71
C GLY A 26 3.81 15.93 2.94
N PRO A 27 3.89 15.18 4.06
CA PRO A 27 2.89 14.19 4.43
C PRO A 27 1.48 14.78 4.66
N TYR A 28 1.40 16.00 5.20
CA TYR A 28 0.13 16.65 5.54
C TYR A 28 -0.65 17.12 4.29
N LEU A 29 0.04 17.72 3.31
CA LEU A 29 -0.61 18.18 2.06
C LEU A 29 -1.09 17.00 1.20
N PHE A 30 -0.31 15.91 1.16
CA PHE A 30 -0.71 14.65 0.52
C PHE A 30 -1.99 14.05 1.14
N TYR A 31 -2.15 14.18 2.47
CA TYR A 31 -3.31 13.66 3.19
C TYR A 31 -4.60 14.47 2.93
N GLU A 32 -4.51 15.80 2.90
CA GLU A 32 -5.62 16.70 2.57
C GLU A 32 -6.23 16.40 1.18
N GLU A 33 -5.38 16.05 0.22
CA GLU A 33 -5.81 15.69 -1.13
C GLU A 33 -6.49 14.32 -1.15
N GLN A 34 -5.98 13.35 -0.37
CA GLN A 34 -6.58 12.03 -0.20
C GLN A 34 -7.97 12.05 0.47
N ARG A 35 -8.23 13.04 1.37
CA ARG A 35 -9.56 13.27 1.98
C ARG A 35 -10.59 13.71 0.94
N ARG A 36 -10.23 14.65 0.07
CA ARG A 36 -11.13 15.15 -0.99
C ARG A 36 -11.46 14.07 -2.01
N GLU A 37 -10.55 13.12 -2.25
CA GLU A 37 -10.82 11.95 -3.10
C GLU A 37 -11.82 10.98 -2.45
N LEU A 38 -11.77 10.78 -1.13
CA LEU A 38 -12.73 9.94 -0.40
C LEU A 38 -14.14 10.49 -0.49
N GLU A 39 -14.28 11.76 -0.15
CA GLU A 39 -15.57 12.46 -0.16
C GLU A 39 -16.21 12.39 -1.57
N ALA A 40 -15.40 12.50 -2.62
CA ALA A 40 -15.88 12.41 -4.00
C ALA A 40 -16.20 10.98 -4.49
N GLN A 41 -15.63 9.94 -3.87
CA GLN A 41 -15.89 8.52 -4.23
C GLN A 41 -17.02 7.90 -3.42
N GLN A 42 -17.30 8.43 -2.23
CA GLN A 42 -18.33 7.93 -1.33
C GLN A 42 -19.75 8.22 -1.85
N ASP A 43 -19.92 9.27 -2.65
CA ASP A 43 -21.18 9.62 -3.31
C ASP A 43 -21.58 8.64 -4.45
N ASP A 44 -20.66 7.78 -4.94
CA ASP A 44 -20.89 6.90 -6.10
C ASP A 44 -21.08 5.41 -5.73
N ALA A 45 -20.98 5.04 -4.44
CA ALA A 45 -20.94 3.63 -4.00
C ALA A 45 -21.97 3.29 -2.91
N THR A 46 -23.27 3.35 -3.24
CA THR A 46 -24.37 2.84 -2.41
C THR A 46 -24.57 1.32 -2.61
N GLY A 47 -23.57 0.52 -2.29
CA GLY A 47 -23.69 -0.94 -2.16
C GLY A 47 -23.31 -1.35 -0.75
N ALA A 48 -24.16 -2.11 -0.05
CA ALA A 48 -23.87 -2.58 1.30
C ALA A 48 -22.54 -3.36 1.29
N ALA A 49 -21.55 -2.85 2.02
CA ALA A 49 -20.24 -3.49 2.14
C ALA A 49 -20.38 -4.87 2.78
N GLU A 50 -19.91 -5.91 2.08
CA GLU A 50 -19.80 -7.26 2.62
C GLU A 50 -18.83 -7.26 3.82
N ALA A 51 -19.28 -7.78 4.96
CA ALA A 51 -18.48 -7.85 6.17
C ALA A 51 -17.26 -8.78 6.01
N LEU A 52 -16.20 -8.54 6.78
CA LEU A 52 -15.05 -9.43 6.85
C LEU A 52 -15.47 -10.74 7.54
N PRO A 53 -15.19 -11.92 6.97
CA PRO A 53 -15.45 -13.20 7.63
C PRO A 53 -14.68 -13.34 8.95
N ASP A 54 -15.25 -14.06 9.91
CA ASP A 54 -14.55 -14.41 11.14
C ASP A 54 -13.58 -15.59 10.91
N PHE A 55 -12.44 -15.28 10.27
CA PHE A 55 -11.39 -16.27 10.01
C PHE A 55 -10.80 -16.88 11.29
N ALA A 56 -10.98 -16.24 12.46
CA ALA A 56 -10.49 -16.76 13.73
C ALA A 56 -11.31 -17.97 14.22
N SER A 57 -12.55 -18.11 13.73
CA SER A 57 -13.40 -19.28 14.02
C SER A 57 -12.96 -20.56 13.29
N ILE A 58 -12.13 -20.45 12.24
CA ILE A 58 -11.65 -21.58 11.44
C ILE A 58 -10.36 -22.14 12.07
N THR A 59 -10.46 -23.35 12.62
CA THR A 59 -9.37 -24.01 13.34
C THR A 59 -8.37 -24.70 12.40
N ASP A 60 -8.85 -25.34 11.33
CA ASP A 60 -7.97 -25.95 10.34
C ASP A 60 -7.18 -24.86 9.59
N THR A 61 -5.85 -25.02 9.57
CA THR A 61 -4.98 -23.99 9.02
C THR A 61 -5.14 -23.88 7.51
N ARG A 62 -5.32 -25.00 6.81
CA ARG A 62 -5.45 -25.00 5.34
C ARG A 62 -6.78 -24.41 4.92
N GLU A 63 -7.86 -24.80 5.58
CA GLU A 63 -9.22 -24.27 5.36
C GLU A 63 -9.26 -22.76 5.60
N LYS A 64 -8.63 -22.28 6.68
CA LYS A 64 -8.56 -20.84 6.97
C LYS A 64 -7.83 -20.06 5.86
N LYS A 65 -6.69 -20.58 5.38
CA LYS A 65 -5.95 -19.96 4.27
C LYS A 65 -6.78 -19.93 3.00
N GLN A 66 -7.45 -21.03 2.66
CA GLN A 66 -8.34 -21.13 1.50
C GLN A 66 -9.48 -20.12 1.60
N ALA A 67 -10.21 -20.10 2.72
CA ALA A 67 -11.32 -19.16 2.94
C ALA A 67 -10.87 -17.70 2.87
N PHE A 68 -9.69 -17.38 3.42
CA PHE A 68 -9.10 -16.04 3.34
C PHE A 68 -8.81 -15.64 1.89
N PHE A 69 -8.19 -16.52 1.11
CA PHE A 69 -7.90 -16.23 -0.30
C PHE A 69 -9.16 -16.16 -1.16
N ASP A 70 -10.12 -17.07 -0.97
CA ASP A 70 -11.38 -17.06 -1.71
C ASP A 70 -12.19 -15.79 -1.47
N TYR A 71 -12.16 -15.26 -0.25
CA TYR A 71 -12.79 -13.98 0.07
C TYR A 71 -12.11 -12.78 -0.63
N LEU A 72 -10.78 -12.78 -0.73
CA LEU A 72 -10.03 -11.66 -1.30
C LEU A 72 -9.91 -11.71 -2.82
N ARG A 73 -9.85 -12.89 -3.43
CA ARG A 73 -9.65 -13.10 -4.87
C ARG A 73 -10.57 -12.23 -5.75
N PRO A 74 -11.91 -12.28 -5.61
CA PRO A 74 -12.78 -11.45 -6.45
C PRO A 74 -12.56 -9.95 -6.24
N LYS A 75 -12.18 -9.52 -5.03
CA LYS A 75 -11.95 -8.12 -4.68
C LYS A 75 -10.65 -7.58 -5.29
N ILE A 76 -9.60 -8.41 -5.31
CA ILE A 76 -8.32 -8.13 -5.95
C ILE A 76 -8.50 -8.09 -7.47
N ALA A 77 -9.21 -9.06 -8.05
CA ALA A 77 -9.53 -9.10 -9.48
C ALA A 77 -10.32 -7.84 -9.90
N ALA A 78 -11.27 -7.39 -9.08
CA ALA A 78 -12.03 -6.17 -9.31
C ALA A 78 -11.15 -4.90 -9.33
N GLU A 79 -10.16 -4.77 -8.45
CA GLU A 79 -9.23 -3.62 -8.48
C GLU A 79 -8.31 -3.68 -9.71
N ASN A 80 -7.76 -4.85 -10.06
CA ASN A 80 -6.98 -5.00 -11.29
C ASN A 80 -7.80 -4.66 -12.54
N GLN A 81 -9.06 -5.08 -12.61
CA GLN A 81 -9.98 -4.71 -13.68
C GLN A 81 -10.19 -3.18 -13.79
N LYS A 82 -10.33 -2.47 -12.67
CA LYS A 82 -10.43 -0.99 -12.67
C LYS A 82 -9.15 -0.36 -13.22
N ILE A 83 -7.99 -0.84 -12.79
CA ILE A 83 -6.68 -0.34 -13.26
C ILE A 83 -6.49 -0.60 -14.76
N LEU A 84 -6.89 -1.78 -15.26
CA LEU A 84 -6.83 -2.11 -16.67
C LEU A 84 -7.70 -1.18 -17.52
N LYS A 85 -8.90 -0.81 -17.06
CA LYS A 85 -9.76 0.19 -17.73
C LYS A 85 -9.14 1.58 -17.78
N ASP A 86 -8.47 1.99 -16.70
CA ASP A 86 -7.72 3.25 -16.66
C ASP A 86 -6.52 3.20 -17.63
N ARG A 87 -5.82 2.05 -17.68
CA ARG A 87 -4.67 1.81 -18.57
C ARG A 87 -5.07 1.80 -20.04
N GLU A 88 -6.15 1.11 -20.39
CA GLU A 88 -6.68 1.06 -21.75
C GLU A 88 -6.93 2.46 -22.28
N PHE A 89 -7.60 3.30 -21.48
CA PHE A 89 -7.80 4.71 -21.83
C PHE A 89 -6.49 5.44 -22.11
N LEU A 90 -5.46 5.28 -21.26
CA LEU A 90 -4.15 5.91 -21.50
C LEU A 90 -3.51 5.44 -22.81
N LEU A 91 -3.64 4.14 -23.15
CA LEU A 91 -3.12 3.58 -24.38
C LEU A 91 -3.85 4.09 -25.63
N THR A 92 -5.12 4.53 -25.51
CA THR A 92 -5.85 5.16 -26.63
C THR A 92 -5.45 6.61 -26.91
N LEU A 93 -4.65 7.24 -26.05
CA LEU A 93 -4.35 8.66 -26.18
C LEU A 93 -3.36 8.92 -27.31
N ASN A 94 -3.77 9.67 -28.33
CA ASN A 94 -2.85 10.38 -29.20
C ASN A 94 -2.46 11.71 -28.53
N ILE A 95 -1.29 11.73 -27.90
CA ILE A 95 -0.81 12.90 -27.13
C ILE A 95 -0.70 14.18 -27.96
N ALA A 96 -0.50 14.09 -29.28
CA ALA A 96 -0.47 15.26 -30.15
C ALA A 96 -1.85 15.91 -30.32
N GLU A 97 -2.92 15.13 -30.16
CA GLU A 97 -4.30 15.51 -30.51
C GLU A 97 -5.29 14.98 -29.46
N LEU A 98 -5.33 15.63 -28.30
CA LEU A 98 -6.27 15.30 -27.24
C LEU A 98 -7.54 16.16 -27.34
N SER A 99 -8.69 15.51 -27.44
CA SER A 99 -9.99 16.16 -27.21
C SER A 99 -10.11 16.69 -25.77
N GLN A 100 -10.98 17.68 -25.55
CA GLN A 100 -11.23 18.21 -24.21
C GLN A 100 -11.61 17.12 -23.20
N LYS A 101 -12.50 16.19 -23.58
CA LYS A 101 -12.90 15.06 -22.72
C LYS A 101 -11.74 14.14 -22.35
N GLN A 102 -10.82 13.88 -23.29
CA GLN A 102 -9.60 13.11 -23.02
C GLN A 102 -8.68 13.87 -22.06
N ARG A 103 -8.47 15.18 -22.26
CA ARG A 103 -7.65 16.02 -21.36
C ARG A 103 -8.18 16.00 -19.93
N GLU A 104 -9.47 16.25 -19.76
CA GLU A 104 -10.10 16.24 -18.44
C GLU A 104 -9.97 14.87 -17.75
N ARG A 105 -10.19 13.77 -18.48
CA ARG A 105 -10.01 12.42 -17.93
C ARG A 105 -8.54 12.12 -17.62
N ALA A 106 -7.60 12.55 -18.45
CA ALA A 106 -6.17 12.41 -18.24
C ALA A 106 -5.71 13.16 -16.97
N LEU A 107 -6.15 14.40 -16.77
CA LEU A 107 -5.84 15.19 -15.57
C LEU A 107 -6.42 14.54 -14.31
N ARG A 108 -7.66 14.01 -14.37
CA ARG A 108 -8.25 13.26 -13.24
C ARG A 108 -7.44 12.00 -12.90
N LEU A 109 -6.96 11.25 -13.90
CA LEU A 109 -6.11 10.09 -13.67
C LEU A 109 -4.75 10.49 -13.11
N ALA A 110 -4.14 11.55 -13.63
CA ALA A 110 -2.86 12.05 -13.13
C ALA A 110 -2.96 12.39 -11.64
N LYS A 111 -4.03 13.10 -11.24
CA LYS A 111 -4.32 13.36 -9.82
C LYS A 111 -4.47 12.08 -9.01
N ARG A 112 -5.32 11.15 -9.45
CA ARG A 112 -5.58 9.87 -8.77
C ARG A 112 -4.29 9.07 -8.50
N TYR A 113 -3.38 9.05 -9.47
CA TYR A 113 -2.09 8.35 -9.40
C TYR A 113 -0.93 9.25 -8.95
N ASP A 114 -1.22 10.39 -8.32
CA ASP A 114 -0.24 11.28 -7.69
C ASP A 114 0.88 11.73 -8.65
N VAL A 115 0.48 12.12 -9.87
CA VAL A 115 1.34 12.71 -10.89
C VAL A 115 0.93 14.16 -11.06
N THR A 116 1.74 15.06 -10.50
CA THR A 116 1.56 16.51 -10.68
C THR A 116 1.79 16.87 -12.15
N VAL A 117 0.75 17.39 -12.80
CA VAL A 117 0.79 17.78 -14.21
C VAL A 117 -0.21 18.91 -14.48
N THR A 118 0.16 19.84 -15.35
CA THR A 118 -0.75 20.83 -15.92
C THR A 118 -1.21 20.40 -17.32
N ASP A 119 -2.28 21.00 -17.86
CA ASP A 119 -2.76 20.65 -19.21
C ASP A 119 -1.67 20.79 -20.30
N THR A 120 -0.82 21.80 -20.18
CA THR A 120 0.33 22.03 -21.08
C THR A 120 1.43 20.97 -20.97
N GLN A 121 1.39 20.12 -19.94
CA GLN A 121 2.38 19.08 -19.65
C GLN A 121 1.88 17.66 -19.96
N LEU A 122 0.67 17.51 -20.54
CA LEU A 122 0.18 16.24 -21.08
C LEU A 122 0.96 15.86 -22.35
N ASN A 123 2.17 15.34 -22.16
CA ASN A 123 3.12 14.98 -23.22
C ASN A 123 3.54 13.50 -23.13
N ARG A 124 4.47 13.07 -24.01
CA ARG A 124 4.94 11.67 -24.05
C ARG A 124 5.61 11.21 -22.75
N ALA A 125 6.33 12.12 -22.06
CA ALA A 125 6.98 11.79 -20.79
C ALA A 125 5.94 11.57 -19.68
N TRP A 126 4.91 12.41 -19.63
CA TRP A 126 3.76 12.20 -18.74
C TRP A 126 3.07 10.87 -19.01
N LEU A 127 2.77 10.56 -20.28
CA LEU A 127 2.10 9.31 -20.64
C LEU A 127 2.95 8.08 -20.24
N SER A 128 4.27 8.15 -20.44
CA SER A 128 5.19 7.09 -20.01
C SER A 128 5.17 6.88 -18.50
N GLU A 129 5.25 7.94 -17.70
CA GLU A 129 5.16 7.83 -16.23
C GLU A 129 3.80 7.32 -15.78
N MET A 130 2.71 7.78 -16.41
CA MET A 130 1.37 7.28 -16.12
C MET A 130 1.25 5.78 -16.42
N LEU A 131 1.80 5.29 -17.54
CA LEU A 131 1.78 3.87 -17.87
C LEU A 131 2.64 3.02 -16.91
N LYS A 132 3.64 3.59 -16.22
CA LYS A 132 4.37 2.88 -15.15
C LYS A 132 3.52 2.73 -13.88
N ARG A 133 2.73 3.75 -13.55
CA ARG A 133 1.85 3.82 -12.36
C ARG A 133 0.55 3.06 -12.52
N VAL A 134 -0.14 3.25 -13.65
CA VAL A 134 -1.44 2.64 -13.96
C VAL A 134 -1.23 1.23 -14.51
N ASN A 135 -0.90 0.30 -13.63
CA ASN A 135 -0.62 -1.08 -14.00
C ASN A 135 -0.99 -2.06 -12.87
N VAL A 136 -1.25 -3.31 -13.26
CA VAL A 136 -1.77 -4.37 -12.39
C VAL A 136 -0.76 -4.80 -11.32
N LEU A 137 -1.26 -5.44 -10.26
CA LEU A 137 -0.45 -6.17 -9.31
C LEU A 137 -0.84 -7.65 -9.36
N PRO A 138 0.13 -8.58 -9.37
CA PRO A 138 -0.16 -10.01 -9.37
C PRO A 138 -0.87 -10.41 -8.08
N GLU A 139 -1.89 -11.27 -8.22
CA GLU A 139 -2.75 -11.68 -7.11
C GLU A 139 -1.96 -12.26 -5.93
N SER A 140 -1.01 -13.15 -6.21
CA SER A 140 -0.18 -13.80 -5.20
C SER A 140 0.66 -12.82 -4.36
N LEU A 141 1.10 -11.69 -4.93
CA LEU A 141 1.77 -10.64 -4.18
C LEU A 141 0.81 -9.97 -3.19
N VAL A 142 -0.35 -9.54 -3.69
CA VAL A 142 -1.37 -8.84 -2.88
C VAL A 142 -1.89 -9.74 -1.77
N MET A 143 -2.22 -10.98 -2.10
CA MET A 143 -2.69 -11.99 -1.13
C MET A 143 -1.63 -12.30 -0.07
N THR A 144 -0.36 -12.46 -0.47
CA THR A 144 0.72 -12.74 0.47
C THR A 144 0.93 -11.59 1.45
N GLN A 145 0.94 -10.35 0.95
CA GLN A 145 1.02 -9.19 1.84
C GLN A 145 -0.21 -9.08 2.74
N ALA A 146 -1.42 -9.24 2.21
CA ALA A 146 -2.63 -9.25 3.03
C ALA A 146 -2.55 -10.31 4.13
N ALA A 147 -2.14 -11.54 3.81
CA ALA A 147 -1.99 -12.62 4.78
C ALA A 147 -0.95 -12.30 5.86
N ASN A 148 0.21 -11.76 5.46
CA ASN A 148 1.29 -11.38 6.37
C ASN A 148 0.86 -10.25 7.33
N GLU A 149 0.33 -9.16 6.79
CA GLU A 149 -0.01 -7.96 7.57
C GLU A 149 -1.23 -8.18 8.48
N SER A 150 -2.20 -9.00 8.04
CA SER A 150 -3.45 -9.20 8.77
C SER A 150 -3.49 -10.45 9.63
N ALA A 151 -2.40 -11.23 9.65
CA ALA A 151 -2.37 -12.59 10.22
C ALA A 151 -3.52 -13.44 9.68
N TRP A 152 -3.64 -13.56 8.35
CA TRP A 152 -4.73 -14.27 7.68
C TRP A 152 -6.13 -13.76 8.08
N GLY A 153 -6.27 -12.44 8.20
CA GLY A 153 -7.52 -11.76 8.56
C GLY A 153 -7.88 -11.81 10.05
N THR A 154 -7.07 -12.45 10.90
CA THR A 154 -7.39 -12.64 12.33
C THR A 154 -6.93 -11.50 13.23
N SER A 155 -6.02 -10.65 12.74
CA SER A 155 -5.51 -9.52 13.52
C SER A 155 -6.62 -8.59 13.99
N ARG A 156 -6.38 -7.90 15.12
CA ARG A 156 -7.32 -6.92 15.66
C ARG A 156 -7.67 -5.84 14.65
N PHE A 157 -6.68 -5.31 13.93
CA PHE A 157 -6.90 -4.24 12.95
C PHE A 157 -7.66 -4.70 11.71
N ALA A 158 -7.48 -5.95 11.28
CA ALA A 158 -8.32 -6.53 10.24
C ALA A 158 -9.78 -6.63 10.69
N ARG A 159 -10.04 -7.20 11.88
CA ARG A 159 -11.40 -7.40 12.40
C ARG A 159 -12.14 -6.11 12.77
N GLU A 160 -11.46 -5.16 13.42
CA GLU A 160 -12.09 -3.92 13.90
C GLU A 160 -12.09 -2.79 12.86
N ALA A 161 -11.18 -2.84 11.89
CA ALA A 161 -10.91 -1.73 10.99
C ALA A 161 -10.86 -2.11 9.50
N ASN A 162 -11.11 -3.37 9.13
CA ASN A 162 -10.92 -3.89 7.78
C ASN A 162 -9.51 -3.62 7.22
N ASN A 163 -8.51 -3.34 8.06
CA ASN A 163 -7.17 -2.98 7.61
C ASN A 163 -6.34 -4.24 7.38
N LEU A 164 -6.35 -4.73 6.15
CA LEU A 164 -5.69 -5.97 5.76
C LEU A 164 -4.20 -5.82 5.47
N PHE A 165 -3.70 -4.58 5.39
CA PHE A 165 -2.36 -4.26 4.87
C PHE A 165 -1.51 -3.40 5.81
N GLY A 166 -1.95 -3.22 7.07
CA GLY A 166 -1.22 -2.44 8.07
C GLY A 166 -1.08 -0.95 7.74
N GLN A 167 -2.05 -0.38 7.01
CA GLN A 167 -1.93 0.99 6.51
C GLN A 167 -2.10 2.03 7.62
N TRP A 168 -1.13 2.92 7.76
CA TRP A 168 -1.18 4.05 8.68
C TRP A 168 -2.04 5.20 8.14
N CYS A 169 -2.60 5.97 9.06
CA CYS A 169 -3.19 7.28 8.81
C CYS A 169 -2.73 8.27 9.89
N TYR A 170 -2.70 9.56 9.56
CA TYR A 170 -1.98 10.58 10.34
C TYR A 170 -2.88 11.69 10.89
N THR A 171 -4.19 11.50 10.84
CA THR A 171 -5.18 12.42 11.41
C THR A 171 -5.80 11.79 12.63
N ARG A 172 -5.91 12.54 13.73
CA ARG A 172 -6.51 12.00 14.94
C ARG A 172 -7.94 11.50 14.66
N GLY A 173 -8.22 10.25 15.04
CA GLY A 173 -9.52 9.59 14.84
C GLY A 173 -9.74 8.99 13.46
N CYS A 174 -8.73 8.95 12.58
CA CYS A 174 -8.84 8.29 11.27
C CYS A 174 -8.82 6.76 11.35
N GLY A 175 -8.52 6.19 12.52
CA GLY A 175 -8.27 4.77 12.63
C GLY A 175 -8.36 4.21 14.04
N VAL A 176 -7.67 3.08 14.23
CA VAL A 176 -7.52 2.38 15.50
C VAL A 176 -6.15 2.69 16.07
N VAL A 177 -6.11 3.17 17.31
CA VAL A 177 -4.86 3.47 18.00
C VAL A 177 -4.16 2.15 18.40
N PRO A 178 -2.87 1.97 18.04
CA PRO A 178 -2.08 0.84 18.52
C PRO A 178 -2.01 0.80 20.05
N LEU A 179 -2.08 -0.41 20.64
CA LEU A 179 -1.97 -0.58 22.10
C LEU A 179 -0.58 -0.22 22.62
N GLN A 180 0.44 -0.48 21.81
CA GLN A 180 1.82 -0.09 22.06
C GLN A 180 2.21 0.92 21.00
N ARG A 181 2.31 2.19 21.40
CA ARG A 181 2.71 3.29 20.53
C ARG A 181 3.98 3.91 21.08
N SER A 182 5.00 4.04 20.23
CA SER A 182 6.22 4.76 20.58
C SER A 182 5.89 6.19 21.03
N GLU A 183 6.60 6.67 22.05
CA GLU A 183 6.40 8.03 22.55
C GLU A 183 6.59 9.05 21.42
N GLY A 184 5.62 9.94 21.24
CA GLY A 184 5.64 10.95 20.17
C GLY A 184 5.09 10.51 18.81
N ALA A 185 4.68 9.24 18.62
CA ALA A 185 3.99 8.85 17.39
C ALA A 185 2.54 9.33 17.38
N PHE A 186 2.10 9.97 16.29
CA PHE A 186 0.73 10.48 16.12
C PHE A 186 -0.10 9.68 15.10
N HIS A 187 0.49 8.66 14.47
CA HIS A 187 -0.21 7.83 13.50
C HIS A 187 -1.17 6.84 14.19
N GLU A 188 -2.26 6.53 13.49
CA GLU A 188 -3.23 5.49 13.82
C GLU A 188 -3.25 4.45 12.69
N VAL A 189 -3.75 3.25 12.95
CA VAL A 189 -3.98 2.24 11.90
C VAL A 189 -5.30 2.55 11.22
N ALA A 190 -5.28 2.89 9.93
CA ALA A 190 -6.44 3.35 9.19
C ALA A 190 -7.63 2.41 9.34
N LYS A 191 -8.83 2.98 9.49
CA LYS A 191 -10.09 2.23 9.48
C LYS A 191 -10.75 2.39 8.12
N PHE A 192 -11.16 1.27 7.53
CA PHE A 192 -11.85 1.22 6.25
C PHE A 192 -13.29 0.74 6.43
N SER A 193 -14.17 1.23 5.56
CA SER A 193 -15.57 0.82 5.48
C SER A 193 -15.73 -0.65 5.07
N SER A 194 -14.77 -1.19 4.32
CA SER A 194 -14.81 -2.55 3.80
C SER A 194 -13.42 -3.10 3.47
N ALA A 195 -13.33 -4.43 3.31
CA ALA A 195 -12.13 -5.07 2.76
C ALA A 195 -11.80 -4.57 1.34
N GLN A 196 -12.82 -4.27 0.51
CA GLN A 196 -12.63 -3.71 -0.82
C GLN A 196 -11.93 -2.35 -0.77
N GLU A 197 -12.34 -1.47 0.16
CA GLU A 197 -11.67 -0.19 0.35
C GLU A 197 -10.21 -0.38 0.80
N SER A 198 -9.95 -1.29 1.75
CA SER A 198 -8.57 -1.59 2.17
C SER A 198 -7.70 -2.07 1.00
N ILE A 199 -8.21 -2.95 0.14
CA ILE A 199 -7.51 -3.41 -1.07
C ILE A 199 -7.28 -2.25 -2.03
N HIS A 200 -8.31 -1.43 -2.31
CA HIS A 200 -8.17 -0.26 -3.16
C HIS A 200 -7.06 0.68 -2.67
N ARG A 201 -7.02 0.98 -1.37
CA ARG A 201 -6.00 1.83 -0.76
C ARG A 201 -4.61 1.25 -0.86
N TYR A 202 -4.47 -0.06 -0.67
CA TYR A 202 -3.21 -0.77 -0.88
C TYR A 202 -2.73 -0.65 -2.33
N PHE A 203 -3.59 -0.95 -3.31
CA PHE A 203 -3.27 -0.84 -4.73
C PHE A 203 -2.81 0.57 -5.10
N MET A 204 -3.55 1.59 -4.66
CA MET A 204 -3.18 2.98 -4.94
C MET A 204 -1.86 3.37 -4.29
N ASN A 205 -1.60 2.96 -3.04
CA ASN A 205 -0.33 3.21 -2.37
C ASN A 205 0.85 2.65 -3.17
N VAL A 206 0.80 1.37 -3.55
CA VAL A 206 1.86 0.72 -4.33
C VAL A 206 2.03 1.37 -5.72
N ASN A 207 0.93 1.71 -6.38
CA ASN A 207 0.96 2.27 -7.73
C ASN A 207 1.32 3.76 -7.80
N ARG A 208 1.20 4.52 -6.71
CA ARG A 208 1.42 5.98 -6.73
C ARG A 208 2.53 6.49 -5.82
N ASN A 209 2.76 5.87 -4.66
CA ASN A 209 3.73 6.37 -3.72
C ASN A 209 5.16 6.25 -4.27
N ARG A 210 5.96 7.32 -4.11
CA ARG A 210 7.37 7.37 -4.53
C ARG A 210 8.24 6.27 -3.91
N ALA A 211 7.90 5.81 -2.71
CA ALA A 211 8.61 4.72 -2.02
C ALA A 211 8.63 3.42 -2.83
N TYR A 212 7.65 3.20 -3.70
CA TYR A 212 7.51 2.00 -4.54
C TYR A 212 7.87 2.26 -6.01
N ALA A 213 8.63 3.34 -6.30
CA ALA A 213 9.11 3.60 -7.64
C ALA A 213 9.92 2.41 -8.19
N GLU A 214 10.73 1.76 -7.34
CA GLU A 214 11.52 0.61 -7.75
C GLU A 214 10.66 -0.61 -8.11
N LEU A 215 9.60 -0.89 -7.35
CA LEU A 215 8.62 -1.92 -7.71
C LEU A 215 8.05 -1.65 -9.11
N ARG A 216 7.69 -0.40 -9.40
CA ARG A 216 7.15 -0.02 -10.73
C ARG A 216 8.20 -0.13 -11.84
N ASN A 217 9.48 0.14 -11.55
CA ASN A 217 10.58 -0.06 -12.50
C ASN A 217 10.79 -1.54 -12.82
N ILE A 218 10.81 -2.40 -11.79
CA ILE A 218 10.89 -3.86 -11.97
C ILE A 218 9.71 -4.31 -12.84
N ARG A 219 8.48 -3.93 -12.49
CA ARG A 219 7.28 -4.27 -13.26
C ARG A 219 7.37 -3.84 -14.72
N GLN A 220 7.87 -2.63 -14.99
CA GLN A 220 8.07 -2.15 -16.36
C GLN A 220 9.09 -2.99 -17.13
N ASN A 221 10.22 -3.33 -16.51
CA ASN A 221 11.25 -4.18 -17.12
C ASN A 221 10.70 -5.57 -17.49
N LEU A 222 9.89 -6.18 -16.62
CA LEU A 222 9.25 -7.45 -16.90
C LEU A 222 8.25 -7.33 -18.07
N ALA A 223 7.49 -6.22 -18.12
CA ALA A 223 6.57 -5.93 -19.22
C ALA A 223 7.30 -5.75 -20.57
N ASP A 224 8.43 -5.04 -20.57
CA ASP A 224 9.27 -4.83 -21.77
C ASP A 224 9.84 -6.15 -22.30
N LYS A 225 10.04 -7.13 -21.41
CA LYS A 225 10.43 -8.51 -21.73
C LYS A 225 9.24 -9.43 -22.05
N GLN A 226 8.03 -8.87 -22.19
CA GLN A 226 6.79 -9.60 -22.49
C GLN A 226 6.47 -10.70 -21.46
N GLN A 227 6.89 -10.53 -20.21
CA GLN A 227 6.52 -11.45 -19.14
C GLN A 227 5.09 -11.19 -18.66
N ASP A 228 4.42 -12.25 -18.20
CA ASP A 228 3.10 -12.13 -17.60
C ASP A 228 3.19 -11.40 -16.25
N LEU A 229 2.60 -10.20 -16.19
CA LEU A 229 2.63 -9.35 -15.01
C LEU A 229 1.76 -9.87 -13.85
N LEU A 230 0.90 -10.85 -14.11
CA LEU A 230 0.04 -11.47 -13.11
C LEU A 230 0.61 -12.80 -12.58
N SER A 231 1.73 -13.27 -13.11
CA SER A 231 2.34 -14.54 -12.71
C SER A 231 2.96 -14.53 -11.30
N VAL A 232 3.18 -15.71 -10.75
CA VAL A 232 3.83 -15.91 -9.44
C VAL A 232 5.31 -15.51 -9.48
N GLU A 233 5.97 -15.69 -10.62
CA GLU A 233 7.34 -15.26 -10.87
C GLU A 233 7.42 -13.73 -10.82
N THR A 234 6.47 -13.04 -11.47
CA THR A 234 6.38 -11.58 -11.38
C THR A 234 6.12 -11.16 -9.93
N ALA A 235 5.20 -11.81 -9.22
CA ALA A 235 4.96 -11.50 -7.81
C ALA A 235 6.24 -11.58 -6.98
N SER A 236 7.00 -12.66 -7.15
CA SER A 236 8.29 -12.86 -6.48
C SER A 236 9.30 -11.78 -6.86
N ALA A 237 9.39 -11.39 -8.13
CA ALA A 237 10.27 -10.33 -8.58
C ALA A 237 9.92 -8.97 -7.97
N LEU A 238 8.62 -8.61 -7.94
CA LEU A 238 8.14 -7.34 -7.41
C LEU A 238 8.40 -7.16 -5.90
N THR A 239 8.57 -8.24 -5.14
CA THR A 239 8.91 -8.15 -3.71
C THR A 239 10.19 -7.35 -3.45
N HIS A 240 11.16 -7.37 -4.36
CA HIS A 240 12.41 -6.60 -4.22
C HIS A 240 12.17 -5.08 -4.19
N GLY A 241 11.05 -4.62 -4.77
CA GLY A 241 10.65 -3.21 -4.73
C GLY A 241 9.90 -2.80 -3.45
N LEU A 242 9.73 -3.70 -2.48
CA LEU A 242 8.98 -3.46 -1.23
C LEU A 242 9.88 -3.21 -0.01
N LEU A 243 11.17 -2.94 -0.21
CA LEU A 243 12.10 -2.60 0.87
C LEU A 243 11.57 -1.53 1.84
N ALA A 244 10.93 -0.49 1.31
CA ALA A 244 10.40 0.62 2.11
C ALA A 244 9.01 0.35 2.70
N TYR A 245 8.41 -0.82 2.44
CA TYR A 245 7.10 -1.19 2.96
C TYR A 245 7.15 -1.47 4.47
N SER A 246 8.25 -2.05 4.94
CA SER A 246 8.47 -2.44 6.33
C SER A 246 9.80 -1.91 6.84
N GLU A 247 9.86 -1.50 8.10
CA GLU A 247 11.11 -1.15 8.79
C GLU A 247 12.10 -2.33 8.82
N ARG A 248 11.62 -3.56 8.64
CA ARG A 248 12.44 -4.77 8.54
C ARG A 248 13.20 -4.88 7.21
N GLY A 249 12.89 -4.05 6.21
CA GLY A 249 13.62 -3.99 4.95
C GLY A 249 13.73 -5.34 4.23
N MET A 250 14.95 -5.84 4.04
CA MET A 250 15.19 -7.10 3.32
C MET A 250 14.60 -8.34 3.99
N ASP A 251 14.51 -8.39 5.31
CA ASP A 251 13.93 -9.54 6.01
C ASP A 251 12.44 -9.69 5.68
N TYR A 252 11.74 -8.55 5.53
CA TYR A 252 10.36 -8.53 5.07
C TYR A 252 10.24 -9.11 3.65
N VAL A 253 11.13 -8.71 2.74
CA VAL A 253 11.15 -9.23 1.36
C VAL A 253 11.35 -10.75 1.35
N GLN A 254 12.25 -11.26 2.17
CA GLN A 254 12.51 -12.70 2.28
C GLN A 254 11.31 -13.47 2.82
N ASP A 255 10.60 -12.92 3.83
CA ASP A 255 9.37 -13.52 4.36
C ASP A 255 8.29 -13.60 3.27
N LEU A 256 8.06 -12.52 2.51
CA LEU A 256 7.08 -12.53 1.42
C LEU A 256 7.43 -13.59 0.37
N GLN A 257 8.70 -13.69 -0.03
CA GLN A 257 9.12 -14.71 -0.99
C GLN A 257 8.96 -16.12 -0.44
N ALA A 258 9.23 -16.34 0.85
CA ALA A 258 9.01 -17.62 1.51
C ALA A 258 7.52 -17.98 1.55
N MET A 259 6.65 -17.02 1.87
CA MET A 259 5.21 -17.20 1.88
C MET A 259 4.65 -17.47 0.47
N ILE A 260 5.13 -16.78 -0.56
CA ILE A 260 4.75 -17.06 -1.95
C ILE A 260 5.11 -18.50 -2.31
N ARG A 261 6.31 -18.97 -1.97
CA ARG A 261 6.72 -20.37 -2.22
C ARG A 261 5.90 -21.39 -1.42
N HIS A 262 5.69 -21.12 -0.13
CA HIS A 262 5.03 -22.08 0.78
C HIS A 262 3.54 -22.24 0.48
N ASN A 263 2.89 -21.21 -0.06
CA ASN A 263 1.46 -21.24 -0.38
C ASN A 263 1.21 -21.53 -1.88
N SER A 264 2.14 -22.22 -2.56
CA SER A 264 2.07 -22.47 -4.01
C SER A 264 0.79 -23.18 -4.47
N GLU A 265 0.20 -24.00 -3.61
CA GLU A 265 -1.07 -24.72 -3.88
C GLU A 265 -2.28 -23.78 -4.10
N PHE A 266 -2.18 -22.52 -3.68
CA PHE A 266 -3.28 -21.54 -3.77
C PHE A 266 -3.20 -20.63 -5.01
N TRP A 267 -2.12 -20.70 -5.80
CA TRP A 267 -1.89 -19.78 -6.93
C TRP A 267 -2.40 -20.30 -8.27
N SER A 268 -2.54 -21.61 -8.42
CA SER A 268 -2.86 -22.28 -9.67
C SER A 268 -4.32 -22.75 -9.73
N GLN A 269 -5.24 -21.97 -9.16
CA GLN A 269 -6.68 -22.28 -9.13
C GLN A 269 -7.43 -21.61 -10.28
#